data_AF-A0A9D2QJ70-F1
#
_entry.id   AF-A0A9D2QJ70-F1
#
_cell.length_a   1.000
_cell.length_b   1.000
_cell.length_c   1.000
_cell.angle_alpha   90.00
_cell.angle_beta   90.00
_cell.angle_gamma   90.00
#
_symmetry.space_group_name_H-M   'P 1'
#
loop_
_entity.id
_entity.type
_entity.pdbx_description
1 polymer ?
#
loop_
_entity_poly.entity_id
_entity_poly.type
_entity_poly.pdbx_seq_one_letter_code
_entity_poly.pdbx_strand_id
1 'polypeptide(L)'
;MNILSPSILAADCAKLGEQIDLVQQAGAKYLHIDIMDGMFVPSISFGMCVVSSLRKYTDIIFDVHLMVEEPIRYAADFARSGADIITVHLEACSNVEETLDWIHSLG
;
A
#
# COMPACT_ATOMS: atom_id res chain seq x y z
N MET A 1 5.34 21.88 -0.83
CA MET A 1 6.23 21.23 0.17
C MET A 1 6.44 19.81 -0.30
N ASN A 2 7.66 19.28 -0.28
CA ASN A 2 7.94 17.95 -0.81
C ASN A 2 7.62 16.88 0.24
N ILE A 3 7.09 15.73 -0.18
CA ILE A 3 6.82 14.57 0.66
C ILE A 3 7.74 13.44 0.22
N LEU A 4 8.42 12.80 1.18
CA LEU A 4 9.17 11.57 0.96
C LEU A 4 8.30 10.38 1.41
N SER A 5 8.19 9.38 0.55
CA SER A 5 7.44 8.13 0.79
C SER A 5 8.40 6.93 0.62
N PRO A 6 9.16 6.56 1.66
CA PRO A 6 10.07 5.41 1.59
C PRO A 6 9.29 4.11 1.34
N SER A 7 9.75 3.29 0.38
CA SER A 7 9.12 1.99 0.10
C SER A 7 9.63 0.90 1.03
N ILE A 8 8.70 0.18 1.68
CA ILE A 8 9.02 -0.99 2.50
C ILE A 8 9.41 -2.21 1.68
N LEU A 9 9.26 -2.18 0.36
CA LEU A 9 9.76 -3.26 -0.50
C LEU A 9 11.29 -3.41 -0.38
N ALA A 10 12.00 -2.31 -0.10
CA ALA A 10 13.45 -2.31 0.12
C ALA A 10 13.86 -2.56 1.59
N ALA A 11 12.89 -2.77 2.48
CA ALA A 11 13.13 -2.96 3.91
C ALA A 11 13.65 -4.38 4.21
N ASP A 12 14.36 -4.50 5.34
CA ASP A 12 14.59 -5.80 5.97
C ASP A 12 13.28 -6.30 6.56
N CYS A 13 12.66 -7.27 5.88
CA CYS A 13 11.38 -7.87 6.28
C CYS A 13 11.42 -8.46 7.69
N ALA A 14 12.59 -8.89 8.19
CA ALA A 14 12.74 -9.42 9.54
C ALA A 14 12.65 -8.33 10.63
N LYS A 15 12.74 -7.05 10.24
CA LYS A 15 12.83 -5.89 11.14
C LYS A 15 11.92 -4.73 10.73
N LEU A 16 10.79 -5.01 10.05
CA LEU A 16 9.91 -3.98 9.51
C LEU A 16 9.49 -2.92 10.54
N GLY A 17 9.12 -3.32 11.75
CA GLY A 17 8.75 -2.37 12.81
C GLY A 17 9.87 -1.38 13.14
N GLU A 18 11.09 -1.88 13.36
CA GLU A 18 12.27 -1.05 13.65
C GLU A 18 12.60 -0.11 12.48
N GLN A 19 12.49 -0.59 11.24
CA GLN A 19 12.80 0.23 10.06
C GLN A 19 11.73 1.30 9.80
N ILE A 20 10.47 1.02 10.10
CA ILE A 20 9.38 2.00 10.02
C ILE A 20 9.56 3.09 11.07
N ASP A 21 9.91 2.73 12.31
CA ASP A 21 10.22 3.69 13.37
C ASP A 21 11.39 4.61 12.97
N LEU A 22 12.42 4.05 12.32
CA LEU A 22 13.57 4.81 11.85
C LEU A 22 13.20 5.85 10.79
N VAL A 23 12.40 5.48 9.78
CA VAL A 23 11.98 6.45 8.75
C VAL A 23 10.98 7.47 9.31
N GLN A 24 10.14 7.09 10.27
CA GLN A 24 9.26 8.02 10.99
C GLN A 24 10.06 9.08 11.73
N GLN A 25 11.08 8.67 12.48
CA GLN A 25 11.97 9.60 13.21
C GLN A 25 12.79 10.48 12.26
N ALA A 26 13.11 9.99 11.05
CA ALA A 26 13.74 10.78 10.00
C ALA A 26 12.78 11.79 9.33
N GLY A 27 11.50 11.81 9.71
CA GLY A 27 10.51 12.77 9.22
C GLY A 27 9.73 12.32 7.98
N ALA A 28 9.76 11.02 7.63
CA ALA A 28 8.89 10.48 6.60
C ALA A 28 7.43 10.67 7.01
N LYS A 29 6.63 11.24 6.09
CA LYS A 29 5.20 11.45 6.32
C LYS A 29 4.35 10.33 5.75
N TYR A 30 4.86 9.68 4.71
CA TYR A 30 4.21 8.61 3.96
C TYR A 30 5.10 7.38 4.03
N LEU A 31 4.48 6.21 3.94
CA LEU A 31 5.14 4.92 3.77
C LEU A 31 4.57 4.27 2.52
N HIS A 32 5.42 4.01 1.53
CA HIS A 32 5.01 3.37 0.30
C HIS A 32 4.98 1.86 0.49
N ILE A 33 3.86 1.23 0.14
CA ILE A 33 3.63 -0.21 0.32
C ILE A 33 3.26 -0.83 -1.02
N ASP A 34 4.24 -1.48 -1.63
CA ASP A 34 4.09 -2.20 -2.89
C ASP A 34 3.43 -3.57 -2.68
N ILE A 35 2.22 -3.75 -3.20
CA ILE A 35 1.46 -5.01 -3.16
C ILE A 35 1.54 -5.68 -4.53
N MET A 36 2.07 -6.90 -4.57
CA MET A 36 2.30 -7.68 -5.79
C MET A 36 1.68 -9.07 -5.65
N ASP A 37 0.95 -9.53 -6.66
CA ASP A 37 0.17 -10.78 -6.62
C ASP A 37 0.74 -11.94 -7.44
N GLY A 38 1.86 -11.75 -8.14
CA GLY A 38 2.44 -12.77 -9.02
C GLY A 38 1.76 -12.87 -10.40
N MET A 39 0.65 -12.15 -10.63
CA MET A 39 -0.13 -12.17 -11.87
C MET A 39 0.11 -10.92 -12.70
N PHE A 40 -0.08 -9.73 -12.11
CA PHE A 40 0.20 -8.45 -12.79
C PHE A 40 1.70 -8.21 -12.92
N VAL A 41 2.46 -8.57 -11.88
CA VAL A 41 3.92 -8.64 -11.90
C VAL A 41 4.38 -10.03 -11.44
N PRO A 42 5.56 -10.54 -11.88
CA PRO A 42 5.97 -11.92 -11.54
C PRO A 42 6.29 -12.16 -10.06
N SER A 43 6.51 -11.11 -9.29
CA SER A 43 6.88 -11.19 -7.87
C SER A 43 5.64 -11.16 -6.97
N ILE A 44 5.79 -11.70 -5.76
CA ILE A 44 4.80 -11.60 -4.68
C ILE A 44 5.47 -10.87 -3.52
N SER A 45 4.82 -9.84 -2.98
CA SER A 45 5.36 -9.03 -1.89
C SER A 45 4.61 -9.26 -0.57
N PHE A 46 3.71 -8.35 -0.22
CA PHE A 46 2.97 -8.31 1.03
C PHE A 46 1.47 -8.43 0.77
N GLY A 47 0.72 -8.81 1.80
CA GLY A 47 -0.74 -8.84 1.75
C GLY A 47 -1.37 -8.02 2.89
N MET A 48 -2.71 -8.08 2.96
CA MET A 48 -3.53 -7.37 3.95
C MET A 48 -3.07 -7.60 5.40
N CYS A 49 -2.60 -8.80 5.73
CA CYS A 49 -2.13 -9.13 7.07
C CYS A 49 -0.92 -8.29 7.50
N VAL A 50 -0.02 -7.96 6.56
CA VAL A 50 1.14 -7.10 6.83
C VAL A 50 0.67 -5.67 7.04
N VAL A 51 -0.16 -5.13 6.13
CA VAL A 51 -0.71 -3.77 6.24
C VAL A 51 -1.46 -3.58 7.56
N SER A 52 -2.36 -4.49 7.91
CA SER A 52 -3.10 -4.46 9.18
C SER A 52 -2.24 -4.66 10.41
N SER A 53 -1.11 -5.37 10.30
CA SER A 53 -0.15 -5.47 11.39
C SER A 53 0.55 -4.14 11.59
N LEU A 54 1.10 -3.56 10.52
CA LEU A 54 1.84 -2.29 10.55
C LEU A 54 0.97 -1.12 11.02
N ARG A 55 -0.31 -1.05 10.60
CA ARG A 55 -1.22 0.03 10.99
C ARG A 55 -1.38 0.15 12.51
N LYS A 56 -1.19 -0.93 13.27
CA LYS A 56 -1.28 -0.92 14.74
C LYS A 56 -0.09 -0.23 15.43
N TYR A 57 1.00 0.02 14.71
CA TYR A 57 2.27 0.51 15.28
C TYR A 57 2.62 1.94 14.89
N THR A 58 1.98 2.50 13.85
CA THR A 58 2.26 3.87 13.36
C THR A 58 0.97 4.49 12.83
N ASP A 59 0.93 5.82 12.75
CA ASP A 59 -0.11 6.64 12.08
C ASP A 59 0.42 7.33 10.81
N ILE A 60 1.60 6.96 10.31
CA ILE A 60 2.13 7.44 9.02
C ILE A 60 1.12 7.12 7.90
N ILE A 61 0.98 8.01 6.92
CA ILE A 61 0.10 7.78 5.76
C ILE A 61 0.59 6.56 4.98
N PHE A 62 -0.27 5.55 4.85
CA PHE A 62 0.00 4.35 4.07
C PHE A 62 -0.41 4.58 2.62
N ASP A 63 0.62 4.76 1.79
CA ASP A 63 0.53 4.89 0.35
C ASP A 63 0.63 3.50 -0.28
N VAL A 64 -0.53 2.84 -0.43
CA VAL A 64 -0.63 1.47 -0.93
C VAL A 64 -0.70 1.47 -2.44
N HIS A 65 0.25 0.79 -3.06
CA HIS A 65 0.38 0.67 -4.50
C HIS A 65 0.04 -0.76 -4.93
N LEU A 66 -1.10 -0.92 -5.60
CA LEU A 66 -1.63 -2.21 -6.03
C LEU A 66 -1.11 -2.58 -7.42
N MET A 67 -0.02 -3.36 -7.44
CA MET A 67 0.49 -4.09 -8.61
C MET A 67 -0.16 -5.48 -8.67
N VAL A 68 -1.48 -5.51 -8.83
CA VAL A 68 -2.31 -6.73 -8.82
C VAL A 68 -3.31 -6.74 -9.98
N GLU A 69 -3.74 -7.92 -10.40
CA GLU A 69 -4.77 -8.09 -11.45
C GLU A 69 -6.17 -7.79 -10.89
N GLU A 70 -6.93 -6.92 -11.60
CA GLU A 70 -8.26 -6.46 -11.20
C GLU A 70 -8.31 -5.89 -9.76
N PRO A 71 -7.62 -4.77 -9.50
CA PRO A 71 -7.41 -4.23 -8.15
C PRO A 71 -8.70 -3.79 -7.44
N ILE A 72 -9.78 -3.54 -8.17
CA ILE A 72 -11.11 -3.25 -7.62
C ILE A 72 -11.57 -4.30 -6.61
N ARG A 73 -11.16 -5.57 -6.81
CA ARG A 73 -11.47 -6.72 -5.94
C ARG A 73 -10.87 -6.59 -4.54
N TYR A 74 -9.76 -5.86 -4.42
CA TYR A 74 -8.97 -5.78 -3.19
C TYR A 74 -9.00 -4.39 -2.53
N ALA A 75 -9.48 -3.37 -3.24
CA ALA A 75 -9.52 -1.99 -2.74
C ALA A 75 -10.17 -1.87 -1.35
N ALA A 76 -11.34 -2.50 -1.16
CA ALA A 76 -12.05 -2.48 0.13
C ALA A 76 -11.30 -3.20 1.25
N ASP A 77 -10.58 -4.29 0.92
CA ASP A 77 -9.79 -5.01 1.91
C ASP A 77 -8.57 -4.18 2.35
N PHE A 78 -7.87 -3.55 1.41
CA PHE A 78 -6.73 -2.69 1.75
C PHE A 78 -7.15 -1.42 2.49
N ALA A 79 -8.26 -0.79 2.12
CA ALA A 79 -8.84 0.32 2.87
C ALA A 79 -9.14 -0.09 4.33
N ARG A 80 -9.82 -1.24 4.53
CA ARG A 80 -10.07 -1.79 5.88
C ARG A 80 -8.80 -2.17 6.63
N SER A 81 -7.76 -2.59 5.92
CA SER A 81 -6.47 -2.92 6.51
C SER A 81 -5.68 -1.70 6.99
N GLY A 82 -6.09 -0.48 6.62
CA GLY A 82 -5.49 0.77 7.05
C GLY A 82 -4.71 1.51 5.96
N ALA A 83 -4.97 1.23 4.68
CA ALA A 83 -4.50 2.06 3.59
C ALA A 83 -5.16 3.44 3.66
N ASP A 84 -4.36 4.50 3.55
CA ASP A 84 -4.84 5.89 3.48
C ASP A 84 -4.93 6.37 2.03
N ILE A 85 -4.08 5.82 1.16
CA ILE A 85 -4.07 6.07 -0.28
C ILE A 85 -3.98 4.72 -0.98
N ILE A 86 -4.78 4.54 -2.04
CA ILE A 86 -4.74 3.36 -2.89
C ILE A 86 -4.46 3.82 -4.33
N THR A 87 -3.31 3.43 -4.84
CA THR A 87 -2.90 3.67 -6.23
C THR A 87 -3.02 2.38 -7.03
N VAL A 88 -3.57 2.47 -8.25
CA VAL A 88 -3.78 1.34 -9.15
C VAL A 88 -3.16 1.60 -10.52
N HIS A 89 -2.83 0.52 -11.23
CA HIS A 89 -2.42 0.58 -12.63
C HIS A 89 -3.64 0.61 -13.56
N LEU A 90 -3.63 1.52 -14.53
CA LEU A 90 -4.65 1.60 -15.57
C LEU A 90 -4.77 0.26 -16.33
N GLU A 91 -3.63 -0.35 -16.63
CA GLU A 91 -3.50 -1.57 -17.42
C GLU A 91 -4.00 -2.81 -16.68
N ALA A 92 -4.14 -2.74 -15.36
CA ALA A 92 -4.64 -3.82 -14.52
C ALA A 92 -6.16 -3.79 -14.33
N CYS A 93 -6.84 -2.72 -14.78
CA CYS A 93 -8.26 -2.49 -14.56
C CYS A 93 -9.06 -2.77 -15.84
N SER A 94 -10.01 -3.70 -15.78
CA SER A 94 -11.03 -3.84 -16.82
C SER A 94 -11.86 -2.56 -17.01
N ASN A 95 -12.10 -1.83 -15.91
CA ASN A 95 -12.71 -0.50 -15.91
C ASN A 95 -12.07 0.39 -14.83
N VAL A 96 -11.20 1.32 -15.25
CA VAL A 96 -10.47 2.19 -14.32
C VAL A 96 -11.37 3.23 -13.65
N GLU A 97 -12.38 3.74 -14.34
CA GLU A 97 -13.29 4.77 -13.80
C GLU A 97 -14.08 4.19 -12.62
N GLU A 98 -14.68 3.01 -12.83
CA GLU A 98 -15.37 2.27 -11.78
C GLU A 98 -14.44 1.89 -10.62
N THR A 99 -13.18 1.53 -10.91
CA THR A 99 -12.20 1.22 -9.87
C THR A 99 -11.87 2.45 -9.02
N LEU A 100 -11.66 3.61 -9.63
CA LEU A 100 -11.36 4.85 -8.92
C LEU A 100 -12.57 5.36 -8.13
N ASP A 101 -13.77 5.30 -8.70
CA ASP A 101 -15.01 5.65 -8.00
C ASP A 101 -15.23 4.75 -6.79
N TRP A 102 -14.95 3.44 -6.94
CA TRP A 102 -15.01 2.51 -5.82
C TRP A 102 -14.00 2.87 -4.73
N ILE A 103 -12.74 3.14 -5.08
CA ILE A 103 -11.70 3.55 -4.13
C ILE A 103 -12.14 4.80 -3.35
N HIS A 104 -12.61 5.86 -4.04
CA HIS A 104 -13.06 7.10 -3.38
C HIS A 104 -14.30 6.90 -2.50
N SER A 105 -15.15 5.92 -2.80
CA SER A 105 -16.33 5.62 -1.99
C SER A 105 -16.00 4.98 -0.63
N LEU A 106 -14.76 4.51 -0.45
CA LEU A 106 -14.32 3.80 0.76
C LEU A 106 -13.81 4.73 1.87
N GLY A 107 -13.55 6.02 1.59
CA GLY A 107 -13.04 7.00 2.54
C GLY A 107 -12.01 7.94 1.92
#